data_AF-A0A7S0RNC4-F1
#
_entry.id   AF-A0A7S0RNC4-F1
#
_cell.length_a   1.000
_cell.length_b   1.000
_cell.length_c   1.000
_cell.angle_alpha   90.00
_cell.angle_beta   90.00
_cell.angle_gamma   90.00
#
_symmetry.space_group_name_H-M   'P 1'
#
loop_
_entity.id
_entity.type
_entity.pdbx_description
1 polymer ?
#
loop_
_entity_poly.entity_id
_entity_poly.type
_entity_poly.pdbx_seq_one_letter_code
_entity_poly.pdbx_strand_id
1 'polypeptide(L)'
;VKGMRYFMLLLLCLFVSFGVAFMVLFRGPGLPGVNPATVKPGAAIMFNNYKDFGKAILSAFAIIFGNDDPRSALDTQWAEISTILMCAYTFLLIVVLVNMLITLMSEVYQKVVQKEAFVFLQGRAELIIEVESTMNPQVSNMHVPPYLHILRPVAKRARDDDDADGGSGGVEGLLAQLLGVGKPGKEG
;
A
#
# COMPACT_ATOMS: atom_id res chain seq x y z
N VAL A 1 -8.31 -0.76 -9.43
CA VAL A 1 -9.26 0.36 -9.75
C VAL A 1 -10.54 0.02 -10.55
N LYS A 2 -10.51 -0.65 -11.72
CA LYS A 2 -11.77 -1.02 -12.43
C LYS A 2 -12.65 -1.98 -11.60
N GLY A 3 -12.05 -3.02 -11.00
CA GLY A 3 -12.75 -3.95 -10.10
C GLY A 3 -13.39 -3.26 -8.89
N MET A 4 -12.70 -2.28 -8.30
CA MET A 4 -13.18 -1.50 -7.17
C MET A 4 -14.47 -0.71 -7.49
N ARG A 5 -14.62 -0.23 -8.72
CA ARG A 5 -15.84 0.49 -9.17
C ARG A 5 -17.04 -0.45 -9.31
N TYR A 6 -16.84 -1.61 -9.93
CA TYR A 6 -17.89 -2.63 -10.03
C TYR A 6 -18.30 -3.16 -8.66
N PHE A 7 -17.33 -3.30 -7.76
CA PHE A 7 -17.57 -3.72 -6.39
C PHE A 7 -18.37 -2.69 -5.58
N MET A 8 -18.00 -1.41 -5.65
CA MET A 8 -18.77 -0.30 -5.03
C MET A 8 -20.18 -0.23 -5.58
N LEU A 9 -20.37 -0.43 -6.89
CA LEU A 9 -21.70 -0.49 -7.51
C LEU A 9 -22.51 -1.69 -7.01
N LEU A 10 -21.87 -2.85 -6.85
CA LEU A 10 -22.53 -4.03 -6.29
C LEU A 10 -22.95 -3.80 -4.83
N LEU A 11 -22.07 -3.21 -4.01
CA LEU A 11 -22.37 -2.86 -2.63
C LEU A 11 -23.52 -1.85 -2.53
N LEU A 12 -23.51 -0.80 -3.37
CA LEU A 12 -24.60 0.17 -3.42
C LEU A 12 -25.92 -0.46 -3.87
N CYS A 13 -25.88 -1.32 -4.88
CA CYS A 13 -27.05 -2.06 -5.36
C CYS A 13 -27.62 -2.98 -4.28
N LEU A 14 -26.77 -3.73 -3.57
CA LEU A 14 -27.16 -4.59 -2.46
C LEU A 14 -27.76 -3.79 -1.31
N PHE A 15 -27.14 -2.65 -0.96
CA PHE A 15 -27.63 -1.80 0.11
C PHE A 15 -29.01 -1.21 -0.20
N VAL A 16 -29.23 -0.72 -1.44
CA VAL A 16 -30.54 -0.21 -1.87
C VAL A 16 -31.57 -1.33 -1.96
N SER A 17 -31.22 -2.51 -2.47
CA SER A 17 -32.17 -3.63 -2.62
C SER A 17 -32.67 -4.12 -1.27
N PHE A 18 -31.78 -4.31 -0.29
CA PHE A 18 -32.17 -4.67 1.07
C PHE A 18 -32.90 -3.54 1.79
N GLY A 19 -32.55 -2.27 1.57
CA GLY A 19 -33.30 -1.13 2.09
C GLY A 19 -34.76 -1.10 1.61
N VAL A 20 -34.99 -1.40 0.32
CA VAL A 20 -36.35 -1.54 -0.23
C VAL A 20 -37.05 -2.78 0.32
N ALA A 21 -36.35 -3.90 0.46
CA ALA A 21 -36.91 -5.13 1.03
C ALA A 21 -37.39 -4.91 2.48
N PHE A 22 -36.62 -4.20 3.31
CA PHE A 22 -37.02 -3.82 4.66
C PHE A 22 -38.17 -2.83 4.67
N MET A 23 -38.17 -1.84 3.76
CA MET A 23 -39.30 -0.93 3.60
C MET A 23 -40.59 -1.70 3.30
N VAL A 24 -40.56 -2.71 2.44
CA VAL A 24 -41.74 -3.53 2.10
C VAL A 24 -42.15 -4.43 3.27
N LEU A 25 -41.19 -5.06 3.94
CA LEU A 25 -41.45 -6.00 5.04
C LEU A 25 -42.03 -5.30 6.28
N PHE A 26 -41.52 -4.11 6.60
CA PHE A 26 -41.97 -3.29 7.71
C PHE A 26 -42.93 -2.18 7.27
N ARG A 27 -43.45 -2.22 6.03
CA ARG A 27 -44.57 -1.37 5.64
C ARG A 27 -45.76 -1.82 6.47
N GLY A 28 -45.99 -1.10 7.56
CA GLY A 28 -46.99 -1.48 8.56
C GLY A 28 -48.35 -1.74 7.91
N PRO A 29 -49.17 -2.61 8.52
CA PRO A 29 -50.51 -2.83 8.04
C PRO A 29 -51.28 -1.51 8.10
N GLY A 30 -51.48 -0.88 6.93
CA GLY A 30 -52.57 0.06 6.72
C GLY A 30 -53.93 -0.65 6.74
N LEU A 31 -54.09 -1.65 7.60
CA LEU A 31 -55.36 -2.35 7.81
C LEU A 31 -56.21 -1.44 8.70
N PRO A 32 -57.35 -0.94 8.21
CA PRO A 32 -58.31 -0.25 9.06
C PRO A 32 -58.78 -1.24 10.14
N GLY A 33 -58.37 -1.03 11.39
CA GLY A 33 -58.84 -1.82 12.54
C GLY A 33 -57.81 -2.30 13.56
N VAL A 34 -56.49 -2.14 13.33
CA VAL A 34 -55.49 -2.48 14.36
C VAL A 34 -55.27 -1.26 15.28
N ASN A 35 -55.73 -1.37 16.52
CA ASN A 35 -55.53 -0.33 17.52
C ASN A 35 -54.03 -0.16 17.83
N PRO A 36 -53.49 1.07 17.87
CA PRO A 36 -52.08 1.33 18.18
C PRO A 36 -51.68 0.87 19.60
N ALA A 37 -52.64 0.51 20.45
CA ALA A 37 -52.42 -0.01 21.80
C ALA A 37 -52.07 -1.51 21.85
N THR A 38 -52.25 -2.26 20.76
CA THR A 38 -51.98 -3.72 20.71
C THR A 38 -50.65 -4.07 20.05
N VAL A 39 -49.93 -3.08 19.52
CA VAL A 39 -48.65 -3.26 18.86
C VAL A 39 -47.55 -3.26 19.92
N LYS A 40 -46.76 -4.33 19.96
CA LYS A 40 -45.59 -4.41 20.84
C LYS A 40 -44.65 -3.21 20.59
N PRO A 41 -44.02 -2.65 21.63
CA PRO A 41 -43.21 -1.44 21.51
C PRO A 41 -42.07 -1.59 20.48
N GLY A 42 -41.45 -2.78 20.36
CA GLY A 42 -40.41 -3.03 19.35
C GLY A 42 -40.90 -2.91 17.90
N ALA A 43 -42.11 -3.38 17.60
CA ALA A 43 -42.68 -3.27 16.26
C ALA A 43 -43.03 -1.82 15.88
N ALA A 44 -43.48 -1.00 16.85
CA ALA A 44 -43.78 0.41 16.61
C ALA A 44 -42.52 1.21 16.22
N ILE A 45 -41.38 0.89 16.83
CA ILE A 45 -40.08 1.49 16.51
C ILE A 45 -39.65 1.11 15.09
N MET A 46 -39.75 -0.18 14.73
CA MET A 46 -39.45 -0.65 13.38
C MET A 46 -40.37 0.01 12.34
N PHE A 47 -41.68 0.10 12.60
CA PHE A 47 -42.59 0.77 11.68
C PHE A 47 -42.23 2.24 11.44
N ASN A 48 -41.82 2.98 12.47
CA ASN A 48 -41.43 4.38 12.30
C ASN A 48 -40.09 4.54 11.56
N ASN A 49 -39.14 3.62 11.81
CA ASN A 49 -37.82 3.63 11.19
C ASN A 49 -37.84 3.18 9.72
N TYR A 50 -38.78 2.31 9.33
CA TYR A 50 -38.85 1.74 7.98
C TYR A 50 -40.04 2.25 7.13
N LYS A 51 -40.81 3.23 7.62
CA LYS A 51 -41.96 3.83 6.90
C LYS A 51 -41.58 4.48 5.57
N ASP A 52 -40.51 5.27 5.58
CA ASP A 52 -40.07 6.06 4.43
C ASP A 52 -38.77 5.49 3.89
N PHE A 53 -38.57 5.54 2.58
CA PHE A 53 -37.36 5.03 1.91
C PHE A 53 -36.07 5.62 2.51
N GLY A 54 -36.05 6.93 2.77
CA GLY A 54 -34.89 7.60 3.37
C GLY A 54 -34.58 7.12 4.78
N LYS A 55 -35.61 6.87 5.60
CA LYS A 55 -35.45 6.35 6.96
C LYS A 55 -35.07 4.86 6.95
N ALA A 56 -35.65 4.07 6.05
CA ALA A 56 -35.33 2.65 5.87
C ALA A 56 -33.87 2.45 5.48
N ILE A 57 -33.36 3.26 4.55
CA ILE A 57 -31.94 3.26 4.18
C ILE A 57 -31.06 3.68 5.36
N LEU A 58 -31.44 4.75 6.07
CA LEU A 58 -30.65 5.26 7.19
C LEU A 58 -30.63 4.28 8.37
N SER A 59 -31.74 3.58 8.65
CA SER A 59 -31.80 2.53 9.67
C SER A 59 -31.03 1.29 9.24
N ALA A 60 -31.11 0.88 7.96
CA ALA A 60 -30.29 -0.20 7.42
C ALA A 60 -28.78 0.11 7.53
N PHE A 61 -28.39 1.38 7.39
CA PHE A 61 -27.02 1.84 7.66
C PHE A 61 -26.68 1.82 9.16
N ALA A 62 -27.58 2.34 10.01
CA ALA A 62 -27.37 2.43 11.46
C ALA A 62 -27.22 1.05 12.13
N ILE A 63 -27.89 0.03 11.60
CA ILE A 63 -27.74 -1.37 12.03
C ILE A 63 -26.30 -1.87 11.86
N ILE A 64 -25.58 -1.44 10.82
CA ILE A 64 -24.20 -1.88 10.57
C ILE A 64 -23.26 -1.37 11.69
N PHE A 65 -23.51 -0.18 12.22
CA PHE A 65 -22.73 0.41 13.30
C PHE A 65 -23.19 -0.05 14.70
N GLY A 66 -24.21 -0.91 14.77
CA GLY A 66 -24.78 -1.37 16.04
C GLY A 66 -25.56 -0.30 16.80
N ASN A 67 -25.99 0.77 16.11
CA ASN A 67 -26.77 1.84 16.74
C ASN A 67 -28.26 1.46 16.91
N ASP A 68 -28.77 0.55 16.08
CA ASP A 68 -30.13 0.05 16.13
C ASP A 68 -30.17 -1.37 16.73
N ASP A 69 -31.15 -1.65 17.60
CA ASP A 69 -31.31 -2.96 18.24
C ASP A 69 -31.99 -3.97 17.30
N PRO A 70 -31.29 -5.01 16.82
CA PRO A 70 -31.84 -6.03 15.92
C PRO A 70 -32.91 -6.89 16.60
N ARG A 71 -32.97 -6.92 17.93
CA ARG A 71 -33.97 -7.69 18.69
C ARG A 71 -35.38 -7.14 18.51
N SER A 72 -35.50 -5.88 18.12
CA SER A 72 -36.79 -5.24 17.78
C SER A 72 -37.50 -5.91 16.59
N ALA A 73 -36.78 -6.72 15.79
CA ALA A 73 -37.36 -7.51 14.70
C ALA A 73 -38.27 -8.65 15.20
N LEU A 74 -38.04 -9.17 16.41
CA LEU A 74 -38.78 -10.29 17.00
C LEU A 74 -40.22 -9.94 17.36
N ASP A 75 -40.52 -8.65 17.50
CA ASP A 75 -41.84 -8.15 17.87
C ASP A 75 -42.76 -7.92 16.65
N THR A 76 -42.26 -8.17 15.45
CA THR A 76 -42.99 -7.98 14.18
C THR A 76 -43.97 -9.13 13.91
N GLN A 77 -45.03 -8.85 13.13
CA GLN A 77 -46.03 -9.86 12.72
C GLN A 77 -45.40 -11.09 12.03
N TRP A 78 -44.31 -10.90 11.30
CA TRP A 78 -43.55 -11.95 10.62
C TRP A 78 -42.14 -12.07 11.19
N ALA A 79 -42.04 -12.37 12.48
CA ALA A 79 -40.78 -12.41 13.22
C ALA A 79 -39.72 -13.31 12.54
N GLU A 80 -40.08 -14.51 12.10
CA GLU A 80 -39.13 -15.46 11.51
C GLU A 80 -38.49 -14.93 10.20
N ILE A 81 -39.32 -14.44 9.28
CA ILE A 81 -38.85 -13.89 7.99
C ILE A 81 -38.00 -12.65 8.23
N SER A 82 -38.41 -11.79 9.16
CA SER A 82 -37.67 -10.58 9.51
C SER A 82 -36.31 -10.89 10.11
N THR A 83 -36.22 -11.88 11.00
CA THR A 83 -34.95 -12.27 11.62
C THR A 83 -34.01 -12.89 10.59
N ILE A 84 -34.50 -13.78 9.71
CA ILE A 84 -33.69 -14.41 8.66
C ILE A 84 -33.17 -13.35 7.69
N LEU A 85 -34.03 -12.43 7.24
CA LEU A 85 -33.64 -11.37 6.30
C LEU A 85 -32.59 -10.42 6.91
N MET A 86 -32.77 -10.05 8.18
CA MET A 86 -31.82 -9.18 8.90
C MET A 86 -30.45 -9.86 9.10
N CYS A 87 -30.45 -11.15 9.47
CA CYS A 87 -29.25 -11.96 9.61
C CYS A 87 -28.53 -12.12 8.27
N ALA A 88 -29.26 -12.45 7.20
CA ALA A 88 -28.70 -12.56 5.86
C ALA A 88 -28.10 -11.24 5.36
N TYR A 89 -28.79 -10.11 5.59
CA TYR A 89 -28.31 -8.77 5.25
C TYR A 89 -26.98 -8.44 5.96
N THR A 90 -26.94 -8.59 7.28
CA THR A 90 -25.73 -8.31 8.07
C THR A 90 -24.59 -9.24 7.69
N PHE A 91 -24.85 -10.53 7.49
CA PHE A 91 -23.84 -11.49 7.06
C PHE A 91 -23.29 -11.18 5.67
N LEU A 92 -24.15 -10.97 4.67
CA LEU A 92 -23.74 -10.64 3.31
C LEU A 92 -22.94 -9.35 3.26
N LEU A 93 -23.36 -8.32 3.99
CA LEU A 93 -22.61 -7.07 4.06
C LEU A 93 -21.23 -7.24 4.69
N ILE A 94 -21.11 -7.98 5.79
CA ILE A 94 -19.80 -8.23 6.40
C ILE A 94 -18.88 -8.96 5.42
N VAL A 95 -19.36 -10.01 4.76
CA VAL A 95 -18.58 -10.77 3.77
C VAL A 95 -18.13 -9.87 2.63
N VAL A 96 -19.03 -9.06 2.09
CA VAL A 96 -18.72 -8.10 1.01
C VAL A 96 -17.72 -7.04 1.50
N LEU A 97 -17.94 -6.42 2.64
CA LEU A 97 -17.05 -5.39 3.20
C LEU A 97 -15.64 -5.93 3.48
N VAL A 98 -15.53 -7.14 4.04
CA VAL A 98 -14.24 -7.79 4.31
C VAL A 98 -13.52 -8.11 3.00
N ASN A 99 -14.23 -8.67 2.02
CA ASN A 99 -13.65 -8.96 0.70
C ASN A 99 -13.15 -7.68 0.00
N MET A 100 -13.86 -6.56 0.18
CA MET A 100 -13.42 -5.25 -0.31
C MET A 100 -12.16 -4.77 0.40
N LEU A 101 -12.15 -4.82 1.73
CA LEU A 101 -11.05 -4.35 2.55
C LEU A 101 -9.76 -5.09 2.22
N ILE A 102 -9.82 -6.42 2.10
CA ILE A 102 -8.68 -7.26 1.72
C ILE A 102 -8.17 -6.88 0.33
N THR A 103 -9.09 -6.71 -0.63
CA THR A 103 -8.72 -6.31 -2.00
C THR A 103 -8.05 -4.94 -2.02
N LEU A 104 -8.58 -3.98 -1.26
CA LEU A 104 -8.02 -2.62 -1.17
C LEU A 104 -6.65 -2.63 -0.49
N MET A 105 -6.52 -3.35 0.64
CA MET A 105 -5.25 -3.47 1.36
C MET A 105 -4.19 -4.12 0.48
N SER A 106 -4.55 -5.13 -0.32
CA SER A 106 -3.64 -5.74 -1.28
C SER A 106 -3.17 -4.74 -2.35
N GLU A 107 -4.09 -3.99 -2.97
CA GLU A 107 -3.72 -2.96 -3.98
C GLU A 107 -2.85 -1.85 -3.38
N VAL A 108 -3.14 -1.38 -2.17
CA VAL A 108 -2.37 -0.33 -1.48
C VAL A 108 -1.00 -0.86 -1.07
N TYR A 109 -0.95 -2.04 -0.46
CA TYR A 109 0.30 -2.67 -0.03
C TYR A 109 1.25 -2.86 -1.21
N GLN A 110 0.78 -3.41 -2.33
CA GLN A 110 1.62 -3.59 -3.52
C GLN A 110 2.18 -2.26 -4.05
N LYS A 111 1.39 -1.18 -4.04
CA LYS A 111 1.86 0.14 -4.46
C LYS A 111 2.89 0.73 -3.51
N VAL A 112 2.75 0.51 -2.21
CA VAL A 112 3.70 0.98 -1.20
C VAL A 112 5.00 0.21 -1.32
N VAL A 113 4.95 -1.11 -1.39
CA VAL A 113 6.14 -1.97 -1.55
C VAL A 113 6.92 -1.64 -2.82
N GLN A 114 6.24 -1.37 -3.95
CA GLN A 114 6.92 -0.94 -5.18
C GLN A 114 7.67 0.39 -5.03
N LYS A 115 7.16 1.30 -4.18
CA LYS A 115 7.78 2.60 -3.92
C LYS A 115 8.80 2.56 -2.80
N GLU A 116 8.76 1.54 -1.95
CA GLU A 116 9.60 1.41 -0.76
C GLU A 116 11.09 1.46 -1.11
N ALA A 117 11.53 0.73 -2.13
CA ALA A 117 12.94 0.73 -2.52
C ALA A 117 13.45 2.11 -2.95
N PHE A 118 12.64 2.87 -3.68
CA PHE A 118 12.98 4.22 -4.12
C PHE A 118 12.96 5.21 -2.95
N VAL A 119 11.91 5.16 -2.12
CA VAL A 119 11.78 6.01 -0.92
C VAL A 119 12.91 5.72 0.07
N PHE A 120 13.31 4.45 0.22
CA PHE A 120 14.42 4.05 1.07
C PHE A 120 15.75 4.62 0.55
N LEU A 121 16.01 4.53 -0.76
CA LEU A 121 17.24 5.07 -1.35
C LEU A 121 17.26 6.61 -1.28
N GLN A 122 16.13 7.25 -1.53
CA GLN A 122 15.97 8.70 -1.38
C GLN A 122 16.21 9.14 0.07
N GLY A 123 15.60 8.45 1.05
CA GLY A 123 15.80 8.76 2.46
C GLY A 123 17.25 8.56 2.91
N ARG A 124 17.96 7.57 2.35
CA ARG A 124 19.40 7.41 2.59
C ARG A 124 20.22 8.55 1.99
N ALA A 125 19.91 8.99 0.78
CA ALA A 125 20.62 10.10 0.15
C ALA A 125 20.39 11.42 0.90
N GLU A 126 19.15 11.68 1.32
CA GLU A 126 18.79 12.86 2.11
C GLU A 126 19.50 12.88 3.46
N LEU A 127 19.53 11.74 4.16
CA LEU A 127 20.25 11.60 5.43
C LEU A 127 21.76 11.83 5.26
N ILE A 128 22.36 11.31 4.18
CA ILE A 128 23.78 11.55 3.89
C ILE A 128 24.06 13.05 3.70
N ILE A 129 23.22 13.75 2.92
CA ILE A 129 23.35 15.19 2.69
C ILE A 129 23.18 15.97 4.00
N GLU A 130 22.21 15.60 4.84
CA GLU A 130 21.99 16.23 6.13
C GLU A 130 23.21 16.07 7.06
N VAL A 131 23.77 14.85 7.13
CA VAL A 131 24.99 14.57 7.89
C VAL A 131 26.18 15.35 7.35
N GLU A 132 26.37 15.40 6.03
CA GLU A 132 27.45 16.16 5.39
C GLU A 132 27.33 17.67 5.65
N SER A 133 26.11 18.22 5.64
CA SER A 133 25.85 19.64 5.92
C SER A 133 26.08 20.04 7.38
N THR A 134 25.92 19.08 8.30
CA THR A 134 26.09 19.29 9.75
C THR A 134 27.53 19.00 10.21
N MET A 135 28.35 18.36 9.36
CA MET A 135 29.75 18.07 9.64
C MET A 135 30.62 19.33 9.48
N ASN A 136 31.59 19.50 10.39
CA ASN A 136 32.56 20.60 10.30
C ASN A 136 33.40 20.46 9.01
N PRO A 137 33.54 21.52 8.17
CA PRO A 137 34.27 21.47 6.90
C PRO A 137 35.73 21.00 6.99
N GLN A 138 36.33 21.01 8.17
CA GLN A 138 37.68 20.46 8.38
C GLN A 138 37.74 18.91 8.32
N VAL A 139 36.63 18.22 8.55
CA VAL A 139 36.57 16.74 8.60
C VAL A 139 36.08 16.15 7.27
N SER A 140 35.27 16.89 6.49
CA SER A 140 34.74 16.40 5.21
C SER A 140 35.83 16.23 4.14
N ASN A 141 36.87 17.07 4.15
CA ASN A 141 38.01 16.99 3.24
C ASN A 141 38.92 15.76 3.46
N MET A 142 38.73 15.02 4.56
CA MET A 142 39.56 13.85 4.89
C MET A 142 39.00 12.53 4.32
N HIS A 143 37.71 12.48 3.99
CA HIS A 143 37.02 11.22 3.61
C HIS A 143 36.66 11.13 2.12
N VAL A 144 36.69 12.24 1.38
CA VAL A 144 36.45 12.21 -0.08
C VAL A 144 37.81 12.18 -0.79
N PRO A 145 38.18 11.08 -1.48
CA PRO A 145 39.48 11.03 -2.14
C PRO A 145 39.55 12.14 -3.21
N PRO A 146 40.55 13.04 -3.14
CA PRO A 146 40.60 14.26 -3.96
C PRO A 146 40.88 14.01 -5.45
N TYR A 147 41.23 12.77 -5.84
CA TYR A 147 41.64 12.45 -7.20
C TYR A 147 40.90 11.22 -7.74
N LEU A 148 40.06 11.45 -8.75
CA LEU A 148 39.41 10.40 -9.54
C LEU A 148 40.23 10.13 -10.79
N HIS A 149 40.99 9.03 -10.80
CA HIS A 149 41.81 8.65 -11.95
C HIS A 149 40.94 7.95 -13.01
N ILE A 150 40.54 8.67 -14.05
CA ILE A 150 39.76 8.11 -15.17
C ILE A 150 40.72 7.63 -16.25
N LEU A 151 40.90 6.32 -16.37
CA LEU A 151 41.69 5.73 -17.44
C LEU A 151 40.81 5.61 -18.70
N ARG A 152 41.13 6.39 -19.74
CA ARG A 152 40.49 6.27 -21.05
C ARG A 152 41.14 5.10 -21.82
N PRO A 153 40.37 4.14 -22.34
CA PRO A 153 40.95 3.07 -23.15
C PRO A 153 41.53 3.68 -24.42
N VAL A 154 42.86 3.62 -24.56
CA VAL A 154 43.53 3.91 -25.82
C VAL A 154 43.32 2.69 -26.70
N ALA A 155 42.56 2.86 -27.79
CA ALA A 155 42.46 1.83 -28.82
C ALA A 155 43.89 1.53 -29.29
N LYS A 156 44.35 0.31 -29.03
CA LYS A 156 45.62 -0.22 -29.51
C LYS A 156 45.57 -0.10 -31.04
N ARG A 157 46.15 0.96 -31.59
CA ARG A 157 46.44 1.02 -33.03
C ARG A 157 47.27 -0.23 -33.29
N ALA A 158 46.71 -1.13 -34.10
CA ALA A 158 47.44 -2.26 -34.63
C ALA A 158 48.75 -1.68 -35.17
N ARG A 159 49.83 -2.05 -34.49
CA ARG A 159 51.19 -1.75 -34.91
C ARG A 159 51.36 -2.70 -36.08
N ASP A 160 51.25 -2.17 -37.29
CA ASP A 160 51.68 -2.89 -38.48
C ASP A 160 53.15 -3.24 -38.22
N ASP A 161 53.39 -4.54 -38.08
CA ASP A 161 54.70 -5.14 -38.02
C ASP A 161 55.33 -4.94 -39.40
N ASP A 162 56.24 -3.99 -39.53
CA ASP A 162 57.35 -3.98 -40.49
C ASP A 162 58.26 -2.80 -40.13
N ASP A 163 59.30 -3.11 -39.37
CA ASP A 163 60.66 -2.56 -39.53
C ASP A 163 61.50 -2.80 -38.27
N ALA A 164 62.32 -3.83 -38.39
CA ALA A 164 63.69 -3.99 -37.91
C ALA A 164 64.26 -2.99 -36.88
N ASP A 165 64.92 -3.62 -35.91
CA ASP A 165 66.16 -3.20 -35.25
C ASP A 165 66.07 -2.32 -33.99
N GLY A 166 66.83 -2.75 -32.97
CA GLY A 166 67.25 -1.90 -31.85
C GLY A 166 66.48 -2.02 -30.53
N GLY A 167 67.03 -2.80 -29.59
CA GLY A 167 67.11 -2.34 -28.19
C GLY A 167 66.24 -3.04 -27.16
N SER A 168 66.63 -4.26 -26.80
CA SER A 168 66.37 -4.83 -25.48
C SER A 168 66.97 -3.93 -24.39
N GLY A 169 66.13 -3.23 -23.62
CA GLY A 169 66.61 -2.41 -22.51
C GLY A 169 65.47 -1.76 -21.72
N GLY A 170 64.74 -2.53 -20.91
CA GLY A 170 63.63 -1.94 -20.17
C GLY A 170 63.13 -2.67 -18.93
N VAL A 171 63.78 -3.75 -18.49
CA VAL A 171 63.30 -4.48 -17.30
C VAL A 171 64.42 -4.92 -16.35
N GLU A 172 65.62 -5.24 -16.85
CA GLU A 172 66.74 -5.64 -15.97
C GLU A 172 67.40 -4.46 -15.23
N GLY A 173 67.40 -3.25 -15.81
CA GLY A 173 67.99 -2.06 -15.18
C GLY A 173 67.22 -1.52 -13.97
N LEU A 174 65.89 -1.69 -13.97
CA LEU A 174 65.02 -1.25 -12.86
C LEU A 174 65.10 -2.20 -11.66
N LEU A 175 65.34 -3.48 -11.90
CA LEU A 175 65.46 -4.51 -10.87
C LEU A 175 66.79 -4.40 -10.10
N ALA A 176 67.87 -4.00 -10.77
CA ALA A 176 69.16 -3.73 -10.15
C ALA A 176 69.15 -2.46 -9.26
N GLN A 177 68.34 -1.47 -9.61
CA GLN A 177 68.22 -0.22 -8.84
C GLN A 177 67.32 -0.36 -7.60
N LEU A 178 66.38 -1.31 -7.62
CA LEU A 178 65.46 -1.61 -6.51
C LEU A 178 66.06 -2.51 -5.41
N LEU A 179 67.18 -3.20 -5.66
CA LEU A 179 67.80 -4.13 -4.70
C LEU A 179 69.02 -3.59 -3.93
N GLY A 180 69.34 -2.29 -4.04
CA GLY A 180 70.17 -1.60 -3.03
C GLY A 180 71.53 -2.21 -2.69
N VAL A 181 72.26 -2.79 -3.65
CA VAL A 181 73.64 -3.25 -3.44
C VAL A 181 74.61 -2.14 -3.83
N GLY A 182 75.17 -1.47 -2.83
CA GLY A 182 76.27 -0.53 -3.00
C GLY A 182 77.46 -1.17 -3.70
N LYS A 183 78.01 -0.50 -4.72
CA LYS A 183 79.31 -0.86 -5.30
C LYS A 183 80.41 -0.42 -4.32
N PRO A 184 81.23 -1.32 -3.76
CA PRO A 184 82.48 -0.93 -3.11
C PRO A 184 83.50 -0.50 -4.17
N GLY A 185 84.32 0.49 -3.83
CA GLY A 185 85.41 0.96 -4.67
C GLY A 185 86.44 -0.13 -4.98
N LYS A 186 87.18 0.07 -6.07
CA LYS A 186 88.50 -0.52 -6.24
C LYS A 186 89.48 0.53 -6.76
N GLU A 187 90.55 0.62 -6.00
CA GLU A 187 91.83 1.28 -6.27
C GLU A 187 92.45 0.84 -7.59
N GLY A 188 93.28 1.73 -8.12
CA GLY A 188 94.11 1.60 -9.31
C GLY A 188 94.66 2.96 -9.68
#